data_AF-A0A7S0QD06-F1
#
_entry.id   AF-A0A7S0QD06-F1
#
_cell.length_a   1.000
_cell.length_b   1.000
_cell.length_c   1.000
_cell.angle_alpha   90.00
_cell.angle_beta   90.00
_cell.angle_gamma   90.00
#
_symmetry.space_group_name_H-M   'P 1'
#
loop_
_entity.id
_entity.type
_entity.pdbx_description
1 polymer ?
#
loop_
_entity_poly.entity_id
_entity_poly.type
_entity_poly.pdbx_seq_one_letter_code
_entity_poly.pdbx_strand_id
1 'polypeptide(L)'
;PPADPSALPSEVREIAAYLGIDLAALGAPITPDEVREMAAYLGIDATREGYLLPLARMALLAPLPRGWDIYKDDAGEPFYYHRATRRTSYRHPADEYFIARVLDDRARHVRAVQDGGAARVSEPWLELADGAGEPYWYNFRTDERAAV
;
A
#
# COMPACT_ATOMS: atom_id res chain seq x y z
N PRO A 1 6.52 18.99 -4.34
CA PRO A 1 7.60 18.46 -5.20
C PRO A 1 8.24 17.22 -4.57
N PRO A 2 8.43 16.13 -5.32
CA PRO A 2 9.18 14.98 -4.81
C PRO A 2 10.59 15.43 -4.42
N ALA A 3 11.13 14.87 -3.34
CA ALA A 3 12.47 15.20 -2.87
C ALA A 3 13.48 14.92 -3.99
N ASP A 4 14.30 15.92 -4.34
CA ASP A 4 15.37 15.75 -5.34
C ASP A 4 16.28 14.60 -4.90
N PRO A 5 16.36 13.48 -5.68
CA PRO A 5 17.17 12.34 -5.30
C PRO A 5 18.63 12.70 -5.10
N SER A 6 19.14 13.73 -5.79
CA SER A 6 20.52 14.20 -5.68
C SER A 6 20.83 14.89 -4.35
N ALA A 7 19.81 15.34 -3.61
CA ALA A 7 19.94 15.96 -2.30
C ALA A 7 20.05 14.95 -1.14
N LEU A 8 19.88 13.65 -1.41
CA LEU A 8 20.01 12.59 -0.41
C LEU A 8 21.49 12.25 -0.15
N PRO A 9 21.86 11.91 1.12
CA PRO A 9 23.20 11.43 1.45
C PRO A 9 23.66 10.29 0.53
N SER A 10 24.95 10.23 0.21
CA SER A 10 25.53 9.22 -0.68
C SER A 10 25.21 7.80 -0.22
N GLU A 11 25.24 7.54 1.09
CA GLU A 11 24.92 6.21 1.62
C GLU A 11 23.48 5.79 1.31
N VAL A 12 22.53 6.72 1.36
CA VAL A 12 21.11 6.45 1.07
C VAL A 12 20.91 6.16 -0.42
N ARG A 13 21.63 6.87 -1.29
CA ARG A 13 21.61 6.62 -2.74
C ARG A 13 22.25 5.30 -3.12
N GLU A 14 23.36 4.94 -2.49
CA GLU A 14 24.03 3.65 -2.69
C GLU A 14 23.16 2.49 -2.21
N ILE A 15 22.51 2.62 -1.06
CA ILE A 15 21.56 1.61 -0.56
C ILE A 15 20.38 1.48 -1.51
N ALA A 16 19.79 2.58 -1.96
CA ALA A 16 18.66 2.51 -2.89
C ALA A 16 19.06 1.92 -4.25
N ALA A 17 20.24 2.27 -4.78
CA ALA A 17 20.79 1.64 -5.98
C ALA A 17 21.06 0.14 -5.78
N TYR A 18 21.62 -0.25 -4.63
CA TYR A 18 21.87 -1.64 -4.26
C TYR A 18 20.57 -2.44 -4.15
N LEU A 19 19.53 -1.84 -3.59
CA LEU A 19 18.21 -2.45 -3.43
C LEU A 19 17.33 -2.33 -4.68
N GLY A 20 17.80 -1.65 -5.73
CA GLY A 20 17.02 -1.30 -6.91
C GLY A 20 15.71 -0.58 -6.56
N ILE A 21 15.71 0.19 -5.48
CA ILE A 21 14.61 1.06 -5.07
C ILE A 21 14.75 2.34 -5.88
N ASP A 22 13.74 2.64 -6.69
CA ASP A 22 13.66 3.94 -7.32
C ASP A 22 13.37 4.98 -6.23
N LEU A 23 14.37 5.81 -5.91
CA LEU A 23 14.22 6.89 -4.94
C LEU A 23 13.18 7.92 -5.39
N ALA A 24 12.96 8.07 -6.70
CA ALA A 24 11.87 8.89 -7.21
C ALA A 24 10.50 8.29 -6.85
N ALA A 25 10.41 6.95 -6.78
CA ALA A 25 9.20 6.24 -6.36
C ALA A 25 8.91 6.38 -4.85
N LEU A 26 9.93 6.54 -4.00
CA LEU A 26 9.73 6.80 -2.55
C LEU A 26 9.01 8.14 -2.26
N GLY A 27 9.06 9.08 -3.20
CA GLY A 27 8.32 10.35 -3.15
C GLY A 27 7.25 10.48 -4.22
N ALA A 28 7.03 9.44 -5.04
CA ALA A 28 6.00 9.44 -6.05
C ALA A 28 4.62 9.29 -5.38
N PRO A 29 3.59 9.91 -5.94
CA PRO A 29 2.23 9.66 -5.49
C PRO A 29 1.86 8.19 -5.68
N ILE A 30 1.09 7.64 -4.74
CA ILE A 30 0.49 6.31 -4.90
C ILE A 30 -0.46 6.35 -6.09
N THR A 31 -0.23 5.45 -7.04
CA THR A 31 -1.06 5.28 -8.22
C THR A 31 -2.26 4.37 -7.93
N PRO A 32 -3.35 4.48 -8.72
CA PRO A 32 -4.46 3.55 -8.62
C PRO A 32 -4.05 2.08 -8.80
N ASP A 33 -3.08 1.81 -9.69
CA ASP A 33 -2.64 0.44 -10.00
C ASP A 33 -1.92 -0.19 -8.79
N GLU A 34 -1.05 0.56 -8.11
CA GLU A 34 -0.42 0.09 -6.85
C GLU A 34 -1.47 -0.25 -5.79
N VAL A 35 -2.53 0.56 -5.67
CA VAL A 35 -3.64 0.27 -4.75
C VAL A 35 -4.41 -0.99 -5.17
N ARG A 36 -4.62 -1.22 -6.48
CA ARG A 36 -5.27 -2.44 -6.98
C ARG A 36 -4.43 -3.67 -6.67
N GLU A 37 -3.14 -3.59 -6.93
CA GLU A 37 -2.19 -4.68 -6.66
C GLU A 37 -2.14 -5.01 -5.17
N MET A 38 -2.03 -4.00 -4.31
CA MET A 38 -2.05 -4.22 -2.86
C MET A 38 -3.41 -4.71 -2.37
N ALA A 39 -4.52 -4.20 -2.91
CA ALA A 39 -5.85 -4.70 -2.59
C ALA A 39 -5.98 -6.19 -2.95
N ALA A 40 -5.56 -6.58 -4.16
CA ALA A 40 -5.56 -7.97 -4.59
C ALA A 40 -4.65 -8.85 -3.70
N TYR A 41 -3.47 -8.35 -3.33
CA TYR A 41 -2.54 -9.05 -2.43
C TYR A 41 -3.14 -9.31 -1.05
N LEU A 42 -3.92 -8.37 -0.50
CA LEU A 42 -4.63 -8.52 0.77
C LEU A 42 -5.97 -9.27 0.64
N GLY A 43 -6.38 -9.66 -0.58
CA GLY A 43 -7.66 -10.31 -0.85
C GLY A 43 -8.87 -9.37 -0.72
N ILE A 44 -8.69 -8.09 -1.04
CA ILE A 44 -9.72 -7.05 -1.12
C ILE A 44 -10.18 -6.90 -2.58
N ASP A 45 -11.49 -6.92 -2.82
CA ASP A 45 -12.05 -6.51 -4.11
C ASP A 45 -12.20 -4.99 -4.14
N ALA A 46 -11.26 -4.30 -4.80
CA ALA A 46 -11.24 -2.83 -4.90
C ALA A 46 -12.54 -2.22 -5.49
N THR A 47 -13.29 -2.97 -6.29
CA THR A 47 -14.51 -2.47 -6.97
C THR A 47 -15.77 -2.63 -6.12
N ARG A 48 -15.79 -3.63 -5.24
CA ARG A 48 -16.95 -4.00 -4.41
C ARG A 48 -16.77 -3.64 -2.94
N GLU A 49 -15.55 -3.65 -2.46
CA GLU A 49 -15.17 -3.44 -1.08
C GLU A 49 -14.45 -2.08 -0.92
N GLY A 50 -15.04 -1.02 -1.48
CA GLY A 50 -14.50 0.34 -1.42
C GLY A 50 -14.13 0.81 -0.01
N TYR A 51 -14.89 0.35 1.00
CA TYR A 51 -14.64 0.63 2.41
C TYR A 51 -13.32 0.04 2.95
N LEU A 52 -12.68 -0.88 2.23
CA LEU A 52 -11.37 -1.48 2.56
C LEU A 52 -10.22 -0.84 1.78
N LEU A 53 -10.46 0.01 0.78
CA LEU A 53 -9.40 0.68 0.01
C LEU A 53 -8.44 1.51 0.88
N PRO A 54 -8.89 2.21 1.95
CA PRO A 54 -7.97 2.88 2.86
C PRO A 54 -6.98 1.92 3.54
N LEU A 55 -7.37 0.67 3.81
CA LEU A 55 -6.46 -0.34 4.37
C LEU A 55 -5.38 -0.75 3.38
N ALA A 56 -5.74 -0.95 2.10
CA ALA A 56 -4.77 -1.23 1.04
C ALA A 56 -3.76 -0.07 0.89
N ARG A 57 -4.24 1.18 0.89
CA ARG A 57 -3.38 2.37 0.86
C ARG A 57 -2.44 2.45 2.07
N MET A 58 -2.94 2.17 3.27
CA MET A 58 -2.11 2.14 4.47
C MET A 58 -1.07 1.02 4.45
N ALA A 59 -1.39 -0.14 3.85
CA ALA A 59 -0.45 -1.25 3.69
C ALA A 59 0.71 -0.90 2.74
N LEU A 60 0.43 -0.20 1.63
CA LEU A 60 1.47 0.33 0.73
C LEU A 60 2.43 1.28 1.43
N LEU A 61 1.89 2.13 2.32
CA LEU A 61 2.67 3.12 3.07
C LEU A 61 3.29 2.56 4.36
N ALA A 62 3.05 1.29 4.68
CA ALA A 62 3.48 0.71 5.94
C ALA A 62 5.01 0.61 5.98
N PRO A 63 5.68 1.25 6.95
CA PRO A 63 7.12 1.09 7.09
C PRO A 63 7.45 -0.34 7.55
N LEU A 64 8.66 -0.79 7.22
CA LEU A 64 9.19 -2.04 7.75
C LEU A 64 9.26 -1.98 9.29
N PRO A 65 8.80 -3.02 10.00
CA PRO A 65 8.99 -3.11 11.44
C PRO A 65 10.48 -3.12 11.81
N ARG A 66 10.79 -2.64 13.02
CA ARG A 66 12.17 -2.54 13.49
C ARG A 66 12.91 -3.88 13.35
N GLY A 67 14.08 -3.84 12.72
CA GLY A 67 14.95 -5.01 12.54
C GLY A 67 14.73 -5.77 11.24
N TRP A 68 13.71 -5.42 10.45
CA TRP A 68 13.53 -5.90 9.10
C TRP A 68 14.16 -4.96 8.08
N ASP A 69 14.78 -5.55 7.07
CA ASP A 69 15.28 -4.88 5.87
C ASP A 69 14.68 -5.58 4.63
N ILE A 70 14.63 -4.89 3.50
CA ILE A 70 14.20 -5.42 2.21
C ILE A 70 15.41 -5.60 1.30
N TYR A 71 15.44 -6.69 0.55
CA TYR A 71 16.47 -7.05 -0.42
C TYR A 71 15.78 -7.56 -1.70
N LYS A 72 16.55 -7.75 -2.77
CA LYS A 72 16.09 -8.45 -3.98
C LYS A 72 16.92 -9.70 -4.20
N ASP A 73 16.30 -10.78 -4.66
CA ASP A 73 17.03 -11.97 -5.08
C ASP A 73 17.57 -11.83 -6.51
N ASP A 74 18.20 -12.88 -7.03
CA ASP A 74 18.79 -12.90 -8.38
C ASP A 74 17.76 -12.71 -9.50
N ALA A 75 16.47 -12.96 -9.22
CA ALA A 75 15.37 -12.72 -10.16
C ALA A 75 14.80 -11.29 -10.05
N GLY A 76 15.30 -10.49 -9.09
CA GLY A 76 14.79 -9.15 -8.81
C GLY A 76 13.55 -9.13 -7.93
N GLU A 77 13.14 -10.28 -7.37
CA GLU A 77 11.97 -10.38 -6.50
C GLU A 77 12.32 -9.87 -5.09
N PRO A 78 11.51 -8.95 -4.51
CA PRO A 78 11.77 -8.45 -3.17
C PRO A 78 11.56 -9.53 -2.11
N PHE A 79 12.50 -9.62 -1.17
CA PHE A 79 12.36 -10.42 0.05
C PHE A 79 12.77 -9.63 1.29
N TYR A 80 12.19 -9.99 2.42
CA TYR A 80 12.36 -9.35 3.71
C TYR A 80 13.26 -10.17 4.60
N TYR A 81 14.23 -9.53 5.24
CA TYR A 81 15.20 -10.17 6.12
C TYR A 81 15.17 -9.53 7.51
N HIS A 82 15.06 -10.36 8.54
CA HIS A 82 15.11 -9.92 9.92
C HIS A 82 16.53 -10.06 10.49
N ARG A 83 17.19 -8.94 10.78
CA ARG A 83 18.61 -8.87 11.18
C ARG A 83 18.97 -9.72 12.39
N ALA A 84 18.13 -9.70 13.43
CA ALA A 84 18.45 -10.35 14.69
C ALA A 84 18.28 -11.89 14.63
N THR A 85 17.26 -12.36 13.92
CA THR A 85 16.94 -13.80 13.85
C THR A 85 17.43 -14.46 12.56
N ARG A 86 17.95 -13.66 11.62
CA ARG A 86 18.37 -14.06 10.28
C ARG A 86 17.28 -14.77 9.47
N ARG A 87 16.01 -14.50 9.77
CA ARG A 87 14.88 -15.06 9.03
C ARG A 87 14.65 -14.28 7.74
N THR A 88 14.36 -14.98 6.65
CA THR A 88 13.90 -14.39 5.40
C THR A 88 12.41 -14.70 5.19
N SER A 89 11.73 -13.87 4.41
CA SER A 89 10.34 -14.04 4.01
C SER A 89 10.10 -13.29 2.71
N TYR A 90 9.36 -13.89 1.77
CA TYR A 90 8.86 -13.17 0.59
C TYR A 90 7.60 -12.35 0.91
N ARG A 91 6.99 -12.59 2.08
CA ARG A 91 5.86 -11.81 2.59
C ARG A 91 6.35 -10.69 3.49
N HIS A 92 5.73 -9.52 3.38
CA HIS A 92 6.05 -8.38 4.22
C HIS A 92 5.62 -8.69 5.67
N PRO A 93 6.47 -8.39 6.67
CA PRO A 93 6.23 -8.76 8.06
C PRO A 93 4.98 -8.10 8.69
N ALA A 94 4.47 -7.03 8.10
CA ALA A 94 3.20 -6.41 8.53
C ALA A 94 1.96 -7.00 7.84
N ASP A 95 2.12 -7.91 6.87
CA ASP A 95 0.98 -8.42 6.08
C ASP A 95 -0.05 -9.13 6.94
N GLU A 96 0.41 -9.92 7.92
CA GLU A 96 -0.49 -10.63 8.83
C GLU A 96 -1.40 -9.66 9.60
N TYR A 97 -0.88 -8.48 9.96
CA TYR A 97 -1.68 -7.44 10.59
C TYR A 97 -2.75 -6.89 9.64
N PHE A 98 -2.37 -6.51 8.40
CA PHE A 98 -3.33 -5.96 7.44
C PHE A 98 -4.38 -6.99 7.01
N ILE A 99 -4.00 -8.25 6.80
CA ILE A 99 -4.93 -9.34 6.50
C ILE A 99 -5.91 -9.55 7.66
N ALA A 100 -5.43 -9.58 8.91
CA ALA A 100 -6.32 -9.69 10.07
C ALA A 100 -7.29 -8.51 10.16
N ARG A 101 -6.83 -7.29 9.88
CA ARG A 101 -7.69 -6.10 9.82
C ARG A 101 -8.73 -6.19 8.71
N VAL A 102 -8.36 -6.65 7.52
CA VAL A 102 -9.30 -6.87 6.40
C VAL A 102 -10.43 -7.82 6.80
N LEU A 103 -10.09 -8.95 7.42
CA LEU A 103 -11.07 -9.94 7.87
C LEU A 103 -12.02 -9.38 8.94
N ASP A 104 -11.46 -8.64 9.91
CA ASP A 104 -12.21 -8.02 11.00
C ASP A 104 -13.15 -6.90 10.50
N ASP A 105 -12.66 -6.01 9.63
CA ASP A 105 -13.45 -4.94 9.00
C ASP A 105 -14.57 -5.52 8.12
N ARG A 106 -14.29 -6.59 7.36
CA ARG A 106 -15.30 -7.31 6.57
C ARG A 106 -16.36 -7.96 7.44
N ALA A 107 -15.97 -8.61 8.54
CA ALA A 107 -16.91 -9.22 9.49
C ALA A 107 -17.80 -8.17 10.16
N ARG A 108 -17.25 -7.01 10.53
CA ARG A 108 -18.03 -5.88 11.04
C ARG A 108 -19.00 -5.34 9.99
N HIS A 109 -18.58 -5.22 8.73
CA HIS A 109 -19.45 -4.79 7.64
C HIS A 109 -20.64 -5.73 7.48
N VAL A 110 -20.42 -7.05 7.43
CA VAL A 110 -21.48 -8.05 7.32
C VAL A 110 -22.48 -7.95 8.47
N ARG A 111 -22.00 -7.82 9.72
CA ARG A 111 -22.88 -7.63 10.89
C ARG A 111 -23.70 -6.35 10.79
N ALA A 112 -23.06 -5.24 10.42
CA ALA A 112 -23.76 -3.96 10.26
C ALA A 112 -24.87 -4.00 9.18
N VAL A 113 -24.64 -4.71 8.07
CA VAL A 113 -25.67 -4.97 7.04
C VAL A 113 -26.84 -5.77 7.63
N GLN A 114 -26.54 -6.83 8.38
CA GLN A 114 -27.54 -7.74 8.95
C GLN A 114 -28.41 -7.07 10.02
N ASP A 115 -27.81 -6.20 10.83
CA ASP A 115 -28.48 -5.47 11.92
C ASP A 115 -29.34 -4.30 11.41
N GLY A 116 -29.50 -4.15 10.08
CA GLY A 116 -30.24 -3.04 9.47
C GLY A 116 -29.57 -1.68 9.66
N GLY A 117 -28.31 -1.66 10.09
CA GLY A 117 -27.50 -0.46 10.13
C GLY A 117 -27.19 0.03 8.72
N ALA A 118 -26.82 1.30 8.60
CA ALA A 118 -26.21 1.81 7.38
C ALA A 118 -24.85 1.13 7.21
N ALA A 119 -24.83 -0.06 6.62
CA ALA A 119 -23.61 -0.61 6.06
C ALA A 119 -22.98 0.47 5.19
N ARG A 120 -21.68 0.68 5.33
CA ARG A 120 -20.96 1.59 4.44
C ARG A 120 -21.03 1.02 3.02
N VAL A 121 -22.10 1.32 2.30
CA VAL A 121 -22.13 1.33 0.83
C VAL A 121 -21.18 2.47 0.47
N SER A 122 -19.89 2.20 0.56
CA SER A 122 -18.88 3.11 0.11
C SER A 122 -18.74 2.81 -1.36
N GLU A 123 -19.20 3.75 -2.17
CA GLU A 123 -18.66 3.87 -3.51
C GLU A 123 -17.12 3.83 -3.41
N PRO A 124 -16.43 3.13 -4.31
CA PRO A 124 -15.02 2.80 -4.15
C PRO A 124 -14.14 3.97 -4.59
N TRP A 125 -14.41 5.15 -4.01
CA TRP A 125 -13.62 6.35 -4.15
C TRP A 125 -12.48 6.34 -3.13
N LEU A 126 -11.28 6.69 -3.57
CA LEU A 126 -10.12 6.91 -2.72
C LEU A 126 -9.46 8.23 -3.13
N GLU A 127 -9.03 9.01 -2.15
CA GLU A 127 -8.19 10.18 -2.38
C GLU A 127 -6.76 9.73 -2.69
N LEU A 128 -6.26 10.14 -3.85
CA LEU A 128 -4.88 9.95 -4.32
C LEU A 128 -4.29 11.32 -4.66
N ALA A 129 -3.01 11.36 -4.98
CA ALA A 129 -2.35 12.58 -5.45
C ALA A 129 -1.80 12.36 -6.86
N ASP A 130 -1.70 13.40 -7.67
CA ASP A 130 -1.03 13.34 -8.97
C ASP A 130 0.48 13.57 -8.85
N GLY A 131 1.20 13.58 -9.99
CA GLY A 131 2.65 13.80 -10.02
C GLY A 131 3.09 15.19 -9.51
N ALA A 132 2.19 16.17 -9.42
CA ALA A 132 2.45 17.47 -8.81
C ALA A 132 2.19 17.46 -7.29
N GLY A 133 1.50 16.42 -6.78
CA GLY A 133 1.06 16.30 -5.40
C GLY A 133 -0.35 16.86 -5.17
N GLU A 134 -1.09 17.21 -6.24
CA GLU A 134 -2.45 17.72 -6.13
C GLU A 134 -3.41 16.55 -5.86
N PRO A 135 -4.26 16.65 -4.83
CA PRO A 135 -5.14 15.56 -4.46
C PRO A 135 -6.33 15.45 -5.43
N TYR A 136 -6.76 14.22 -5.70
CA TYR A 136 -7.94 13.91 -6.50
C TYR A 136 -8.62 12.63 -5.99
N TRP A 137 -9.93 12.54 -6.18
CA TRP A 137 -10.69 11.31 -5.94
C TRP A 137 -10.59 10.38 -7.15
N TYR A 138 -10.29 9.10 -6.92
CA TYR A 138 -10.30 8.06 -7.94
C TYR A 138 -11.33 6.98 -7.62
N ASN A 139 -12.18 6.63 -8.57
CA ASN A 139 -13.16 5.56 -8.44
C ASN A 139 -12.60 4.24 -8.99
N PHE A 140 -12.45 3.22 -8.13
CA PHE A 140 -11.88 1.93 -8.53
C PHE A 140 -12.82 1.04 -9.35
N ARG A 141 -14.10 1.40 -9.46
CA ARG A 141 -15.11 0.68 -10.25
C ARG A 141 -15.33 1.29 -11.63
N THR A 142 -15.34 2.62 -11.73
CA THR A 142 -15.60 3.33 -13.00
C THR A 142 -14.35 3.88 -13.66
N ASP A 143 -13.20 3.83 -12.98
CA ASP A 143 -11.92 4.41 -13.38
C ASP A 143 -11.97 5.94 -13.58
N GLU A 144 -12.97 6.58 -12.99
CA GLU A 144 -13.17 8.02 -13.04
C GLU A 144 -12.30 8.76 -12.03
N ARG A 145 -11.97 10.01 -12.37
CA ARG A 145 -11.29 10.96 -11.48
C ARG A 145 -12.19 12.17 -11.23
N ALA A 146 -12.21 12.64 -9.99
CA ALA A 146 -12.89 13.88 -9.61
C ALA A 146 -11.95 14.76 -8.77
N ALA A 147 -12.10 16.08 -8.88
CA ALA A 147 -11.37 17.02 -8.02
C ALA A 147 -11.87 16.92 -6.57
N VAL A 148 -10.99 17.21 -5.60
CA VAL A 148 -11.32 17.23 -4.16
C VAL A 148 -12.15 18.45 -3.79
#